data_AF-A0A7W0EXW7-F1
#
_entry.id   AF-A0A7W0EXW7-F1
#
_cell.length_a   1.000
_cell.length_b   1.000
_cell.length_c   1.000
_cell.angle_alpha   90.00
_cell.angle_beta   90.00
_cell.angle_gamma   90.00
#
_symmetry.space_group_name_H-M   'P 1'
#
loop_
_entity.id
_entity.type
_entity.pdbx_description
1 polymer ?
#
loop_
_entity_poly.entity_id
_entity_poly.type
_entity_poly.pdbx_seq_one_letter_code
_entity_poly.pdbx_strand_id
1 'polypeptide(L)'
;MTGFIHITDMPTATNLDHLLNLSSRWTREFKAEYAKHQRILIQTEERRISNGQNRYTQAEVQNYINDWKEDLISTEPHHEVHSLLSDALLEPSRLAAWATELNLL
;
A
#
# COMPACT_ATOMS: atom_id res chain seq x y z
N MET A 1 16.20 -10.02 -5.16
CA MET A 1 17.12 -9.94 -6.31
C MET A 1 16.64 -8.77 -7.15
N THR A 2 17.11 -7.55 -6.85
CA THR A 2 16.61 -6.32 -7.48
C THR A 2 17.17 -6.23 -8.89
N GLY A 3 16.32 -6.41 -9.91
CA GLY A 3 16.73 -6.26 -11.30
C GLY A 3 17.11 -4.80 -11.57
N PHE A 4 18.40 -4.53 -11.69
CA PHE A 4 18.88 -3.27 -12.23
C PHE A 4 18.51 -3.21 -13.71
N ILE A 5 17.63 -2.28 -14.09
CA ILE A 5 17.40 -1.94 -15.49
C ILE A 5 18.73 -1.38 -16.00
N HIS A 6 19.36 -2.07 -16.95
CA HIS A 6 20.56 -1.54 -17.58
C HIS A 6 20.19 -0.25 -18.32
N ILE A 7 21.08 0.75 -18.33
CA ILE A 7 20.81 2.06 -18.96
C ILE A 7 20.43 1.91 -20.44
N THR A 8 20.84 0.81 -21.09
CA THR A 8 20.49 0.43 -22.45
C THR A 8 19.02 0.02 -22.64
N ASP A 9 18.33 -0.39 -21.59
CA ASP A 9 16.94 -0.86 -21.64
C ASP A 9 15.92 0.27 -21.42
N MET A 10 16.39 1.45 -20.96
CA MET A 10 15.56 2.64 -20.71
C MET A 10 14.71 3.09 -21.91
N PRO A 11 15.23 3.11 -23.15
CA PRO A 11 14.43 3.48 -24.32
C PRO A 11 13.28 2.48 -24.56
N THR A 12 13.56 1.18 -24.38
CA THR A 12 12.58 0.10 -24.54
C THR A 12 11.52 0.16 -23.44
N ALA A 13 11.94 0.36 -22.19
CA ALA A 13 11.04 0.50 -21.05
C ALA A 13 10.10 1.71 -21.20
N THR A 14 10.63 2.86 -21.61
CA THR A 14 9.83 4.06 -21.89
C THR A 14 8.81 3.83 -23.01
N ASN A 15 9.23 3.16 -24.09
CA ASN A 15 8.33 2.86 -25.20
C ASN A 15 7.19 1.92 -24.77
N LEU A 16 7.51 0.87 -24.01
CA LEU A 16 6.50 -0.05 -23.46
C LEU A 16 5.55 0.66 -22.48
N ASP A 17 6.08 1.54 -21.64
CA ASP A 17 5.27 2.35 -20.74
C ASP A 17 4.25 3.19 -21.51
N HIS A 18 4.70 3.88 -22.56
CA HIS A 18 3.82 4.71 -23.39
C HIS A 18 2.78 3.87 -24.15
N LEU A 19 3.17 2.73 -24.73
CA LEU A 19 2.26 1.88 -25.50
C LEU A 19 1.20 1.22 -24.63
N LEU A 20 1.55 0.83 -23.40
CA LEU A 20 0.70 0.05 -22.52
C LEU A 20 0.13 0.85 -21.34
N ASN A 21 0.48 2.14 -21.23
CA ASN A 21 0.13 3.05 -20.14
C ASN A 21 0.46 2.47 -18.75
N LEU A 22 1.63 1.84 -18.60
CA LEU A 22 1.95 1.06 -17.39
C LEU A 22 2.00 1.95 -16.14
N SER A 23 2.69 3.08 -16.21
CA SER A 23 2.84 4.07 -15.13
C SER A 23 1.49 4.62 -14.67
N SER A 24 0.60 4.95 -15.61
CA SER A 24 -0.76 5.40 -15.30
C SER A 24 -1.58 4.30 -14.61
N ARG A 25 -1.52 3.07 -15.13
CA ARG A 25 -2.25 1.92 -14.57
C ARG A 25 -1.74 1.56 -13.18
N TRP A 26 -0.43 1.52 -13.00
CA TRP A 26 0.22 1.23 -11.72
C TRP A 26 -0.08 2.33 -10.70
N THR A 27 -0.03 3.61 -11.09
CA THR A 27 -0.39 4.72 -10.21
C THR A 27 -1.85 4.65 -9.78
N ARG A 28 -2.75 4.28 -10.69
CA ARG A 28 -4.17 4.10 -10.37
C ARG A 28 -4.38 2.98 -9.37
N GLU A 29 -3.76 1.83 -9.61
CA GLU A 29 -3.84 0.67 -8.73
C GLU A 29 -3.28 0.97 -7.34
N PHE A 30 -2.10 1.58 -7.29
CA PHE A 30 -1.48 2.02 -6.04
C PHE A 30 -2.42 2.92 -5.23
N LYS A 31 -3.02 3.93 -5.86
CA LYS A 31 -3.96 4.85 -5.19
C LYS A 31 -5.24 4.14 -4.76
N ALA A 32 -5.75 3.23 -5.57
CA ALA A 32 -6.95 2.47 -5.26
C ALA A 32 -6.74 1.58 -4.04
N GLU A 33 -5.63 0.82 -4.01
CA GLU A 33 -5.32 -0.08 -2.91
C GLU A 33 -4.99 0.68 -1.63
N TYR A 34 -4.26 1.80 -1.72
CA TYR A 34 -4.05 2.72 -0.60
C TYR A 34 -5.38 3.18 0.02
N ALA A 35 -6.29 3.70 -0.81
CA ALA A 35 -7.59 4.20 -0.36
C ALA A 35 -8.46 3.08 0.23
N LYS A 36 -8.38 1.86 -0.31
CA LYS A 36 -9.08 0.68 0.20
C LYS A 36 -8.62 0.36 1.62
N HIS A 37 -7.32 0.22 1.88
CA HIS A 37 -6.83 -0.09 3.23
C HIS A 37 -7.13 1.04 4.22
N GLN A 38 -6.97 2.30 3.81
CA GLN A 38 -7.35 3.44 4.64
C GLN A 38 -8.83 3.38 5.03
N ARG A 39 -9.72 3.10 4.07
CA ARG A 39 -11.16 2.97 4.32
C ARG A 39 -11.49 1.84 5.28
N ILE A 40 -10.86 0.67 5.13
CA ILE A 40 -11.07 -0.48 6.03
C ILE A 40 -10.73 -0.11 7.47
N LEU A 41 -9.59 0.55 7.69
CA LEU A 41 -9.15 0.98 9.01
C LEU A 41 -10.09 2.03 9.60
N ILE A 42 -10.50 3.05 8.83
CA ILE A 42 -11.48 4.06 9.28
C ILE A 42 -12.80 3.42 9.69
N GLN A 43 -13.36 2.55 8.84
CA GLN A 43 -14.64 1.89 9.14
C GLN A 43 -14.55 1.01 10.39
N THR A 44 -13.42 0.36 10.59
CA THR A 44 -13.21 -0.50 11.76
C THR A 44 -13.03 0.36 13.03
N GLU A 45 -12.34 1.49 12.93
CA GLU A 45 -12.17 2.47 14.01
C GLU A 45 -13.52 3.08 14.44
N GLU A 46 -14.34 3.52 13.49
CA GLU A 46 -15.69 4.05 13.77
C GLU A 46 -16.55 3.02 14.51
N ARG A 47 -16.44 1.75 14.12
CA ARG A 47 -17.13 0.63 14.78
C ARG A 47 -16.60 0.40 16.20
N ARG A 48 -15.29 0.45 16.42
CA ARG A 48 -14.67 0.33 17.75
C ARG A 48 -15.19 1.40 18.71
N ILE A 49 -15.17 2.66 18.28
CA ILE A 49 -15.66 3.80 19.05
C ILE A 49 -17.14 3.62 19.41
N SER A 50 -17.96 3.22 18.43
CA SER A 50 -19.41 2.99 18.65
C SER A 50 -19.67 1.86 19.66
N ASN A 51 -18.76 0.90 19.78
CA ASN A 51 -18.82 -0.21 20.73
C ASN A 51 -18.11 0.08 22.07
N GLY A 52 -17.59 1.29 22.28
CA GLY A 52 -16.83 1.64 23.48
C GLY A 52 -15.46 0.95 23.59
N GLN A 53 -14.91 0.47 22.47
CA GLN A 53 -13.58 -0.11 22.40
C GLN A 53 -12.52 0.99 22.24
N ASN A 54 -11.28 0.66 22.60
CA ASN A 54 -10.15 1.55 22.40
C ASN A 54 -9.89 1.78 20.90
N ARG A 55 -9.39 2.98 20.59
CA ARG A 55 -8.88 3.36 19.27
C ARG A 55 -7.74 2.44 18.84
N TYR A 56 -7.53 2.33 17.53
CA TYR A 56 -6.34 1.68 16.99
C TYR A 56 -5.06 2.30 17.55
N THR A 57 -4.17 1.44 18.00
CA THR A 57 -2.78 1.79 18.27
C THR A 57 -1.95 1.72 17.00
N GLN A 58 -0.83 2.44 16.97
CA GLN A 58 0.12 2.36 15.84
C GLN A 58 0.62 0.93 15.60
N ALA A 59 0.80 0.14 16.67
CA ALA A 59 1.21 -1.26 16.58
C ALA A 59 0.15 -2.15 15.91
N GLU A 60 -1.14 -1.92 16.19
CA GLU A 60 -2.22 -2.66 15.53
C GLU A 60 -2.33 -2.29 14.04
N VAL A 61 -2.08 -1.04 13.66
CA VAL A 61 -2.01 -0.64 12.24
C VAL A 61 -0.84 -1.31 11.55
N GLN A 62 0.33 -1.36 12.20
CA GLN A 62 1.49 -2.06 11.68
C GLN A 62 1.21 -3.56 11.49
N ASN A 63 0.60 -4.22 12.47
CA ASN A 63 0.22 -5.62 12.39
C ASN A 63 -0.76 -5.87 11.24
N TYR A 64 -1.77 -5.01 11.07
CA TYR A 64 -2.70 -5.11 9.95
C TYR A 64 -1.99 -5.07 8.58
N ILE A 65 -0.98 -4.21 8.41
CA ILE A 65 -0.21 -4.16 7.15
C ILE A 65 0.66 -5.41 7.01
N ASN A 66 1.28 -5.89 8.09
CA ASN A 66 2.07 -7.12 8.06
C ASN A 66 1.22 -8.33 7.67
N ASP A 67 0.04 -8.49 8.28
CA ASP A 67 -0.90 -9.56 7.95
C ASP A 67 -1.29 -9.49 6.47
N TRP A 68 -1.64 -8.29 5.98
CA TRP A 68 -1.94 -8.09 4.56
C TRP A 68 -0.77 -8.46 3.65
N LYS A 69 0.46 -8.06 4.01
CA LYS A 69 1.67 -8.35 3.25
C LYS A 69 1.98 -9.85 3.21
N GLU A 70 1.79 -10.56 4.31
CA GLU A 70 2.00 -12.00 4.41
C GLU A 70 0.96 -12.79 3.58
N ASP A 71 -0.26 -12.24 3.47
CA ASP A 71 -1.35 -12.82 2.69
C ASP A 71 -1.24 -12.57 1.17
N LEU A 72 -0.30 -11.73 0.71
CA LEU A 72 -0.10 -11.45 -0.72
C LEU A 72 0.37 -12.70 -1.47
N ILE A 73 -0.32 -13.01 -2.57
CA ILE A 73 -0.01 -14.17 -3.40
C ILE A 73 0.72 -13.72 -4.65
N SER A 74 1.91 -14.26 -4.91
CA SER A 74 2.77 -13.83 -6.02
C SER A 74 2.16 -13.96 -7.42
N THR A 75 1.10 -14.76 -7.56
CA THR A 75 0.37 -14.96 -8.82
C THR A 75 -0.86 -14.07 -8.96
N GLU A 76 -1.20 -13.28 -7.95
CA GLU A 76 -2.35 -12.38 -8.01
C GLU A 76 -2.09 -11.17 -8.92
N PRO A 77 -3.12 -10.59 -9.54
CA PRO A 77 -2.97 -9.38 -10.31
C PRO A 77 -2.38 -8.26 -9.46
N HIS A 78 -1.42 -7.52 -10.02
CA HIS A 78 -0.83 -6.34 -9.38
C HIS A 78 -0.03 -6.61 -8.09
N HIS A 79 0.35 -7.87 -7.85
CA HIS A 79 1.17 -8.28 -6.70
C HIS A 79 2.34 -7.33 -6.41
N GLU A 80 3.13 -6.96 -7.42
CA GLU A 80 4.28 -6.07 -7.26
C GLU A 80 3.89 -4.67 -6.73
N VAL A 81 2.74 -4.15 -7.16
CA VAL A 81 2.22 -2.86 -6.67
C VAL A 81 1.77 -3.00 -5.21
N HIS A 82 1.08 -4.09 -4.88
CA HIS A 82 0.62 -4.35 -3.51
C HIS A 82 1.79 -4.59 -2.55
N SER A 83 2.78 -5.38 -2.96
CA SER A 83 4.02 -5.61 -2.21
C SER A 83 4.76 -4.29 -1.95
N LEU A 84 5.01 -3.49 -3.00
CA LEU A 84 5.69 -2.21 -2.87
C LEU A 84 4.91 -1.24 -1.96
N LEU A 85 3.58 -1.21 -2.08
CA LEU A 85 2.74 -0.38 -1.22
C LEU A 85 2.81 -0.84 0.25
N SER A 86 2.75 -2.15 0.51
CA SER A 86 2.85 -2.69 1.87
C SER A 86 4.20 -2.34 2.52
N ASP A 87 5.30 -2.46 1.77
CA ASP A 87 6.63 -2.05 2.21
C ASP A 87 6.69 -0.55 2.52
N ALA A 88 6.20 0.28 1.59
CA ALA A 88 6.19 1.73 1.76
C ALA A 88 5.33 2.18 2.95
N LEU A 89 4.24 1.46 3.25
CA LEU A 89 3.39 1.76 4.40
C LEU A 89 4.04 1.38 5.73
N LEU A 90 4.93 0.37 5.75
CA LEU A 90 5.68 -0.05 6.93
C LEU A 90 6.90 0.83 7.25
N GLU A 91 7.31 1.70 6.34
CA GLU A 91 8.35 2.69 6.61
C GLU A 91 7.94 3.58 7.82
N PRO A 92 8.82 3.80 8.82
CA PRO A 92 8.45 4.47 10.07
C PRO A 92 7.80 5.84 9.88
N SER A 93 8.32 6.64 8.93
CA SER A 93 7.77 7.96 8.60
C SER A 93 6.37 7.86 8.00
N ARG A 94 6.11 6.82 7.20
CA ARG A 94 4.81 6.59 6.59
C ARG A 94 3.79 6.00 7.55
N LEU A 95 4.18 5.07 8.42
CA LEU A 95 3.32 4.59 9.52
C LEU A 95 2.85 5.75 10.40
N ALA A 96 3.75 6.65 10.79
CA ALA A 96 3.42 7.82 11.61
C ALA A 96 2.46 8.79 10.90
N ALA A 97 2.73 9.08 9.62
CA ALA A 97 1.83 9.90 8.80
C ALA A 97 0.46 9.23 8.63
N TRP A 98 0.41 7.91 8.47
CA TRP A 98 -0.86 7.20 8.33
C TRP A 98 -1.68 7.19 9.61
N ALA A 99 -1.04 7.08 10.78
CA ALA A 99 -1.72 7.25 12.07
C ALA A 99 -2.37 8.64 12.20
N THR A 100 -1.72 9.69 11.69
CA THR A 100 -2.29 11.04 11.61
C THR A 100 -3.47 11.10 10.65
N GLU A 101 -3.32 10.56 9.43
CA GLU A 101 -4.37 10.55 8.41
C GLU A 101 -5.62 9.75 8.83
N LEU A 102 -5.43 8.71 9.64
CA LEU A 102 -6.49 7.88 10.22
C LEU A 102 -7.06 8.49 11.52
N ASN A 103 -6.53 9.62 11.98
CA ASN A 103 -6.95 10.32 13.20
C ASN A 103 -6.87 9.42 14.46
N LEU A 104 -5.77 8.68 14.58
CA LEU A 104 -5.49 7.73 15.67
C LEU A 104 -4.73 8.34 16.85
N LEU A 105 -4.46 9.65 16.81
CA LEU A 105 -3.72 10.42 17.82
C LEU A 105 -4.65 11.24 18.72
#